data_AF-A0A8J4GHV2-F1
#
_entry.id   AF-A0A8J4GHV2-F1
#
_cell.length_a   1.000
_cell.length_b   1.000
_cell.length_c   1.000
_cell.angle_alpha   90.00
_cell.angle_beta   90.00
_cell.angle_gamma   90.00
#
_symmetry.space_group_name_H-M   'P 1'
#
loop_
_entity.id
_entity.type
_entity.pdbx_description
1 polymer ?
#
loop_
_entity_poly.entity_id
_entity_poly.type
_entity_poly.pdbx_seq_one_letter_code
_entity_poly.pdbx_strand_id
1 'polypeptide(L)'
;MAGNVHNTHALLPLKWKDKNKAIQKHIILMNLLNIQRIFLLVLLAHFSQASDDSSEQSGFFVREAAQRPFLALKDPIHESSENIQQFNEQASNASAIAYHLFGAAEALSQAQGSSNALLPSLTPTILRLYLSQPQRATSALFKQLYELSWSLYGPPPFPQACYYHMYISLRSTFSWVRDNIVLKLQEVPGQPLASAMWPDMTKYPAQKLTAVVADALTDQAKLGETAMLITGGCGMAVKDFAALVPNISAALKELHADLHLLQDVGSKMYKAHYQAEQSTGISWLLNNPLSSRRQALATTASQHSVSPDVDTREGRRLTQSGVSRTASFKDNNDAKQHADDSSYSDRLHSRGRLLQTTVNSMPPNTFSPAAPSTKPALLVPLVFHVMLYNDYTNGGIGPAQHDQAPAFIDRLIWQLNLMSKPTNIQFFVKEVRNSADSYPNLLLPSRSSWLNTPFCSNSLLGGCLQDLNFTSSLVSDWPRSINVFVASESYMASGILGYAFVPS
;
A
#
# COMPACT_ATOMS: atom_id res chain seq x y z
N MET A 1 17.26 60.68 60.14
CA MET A 1 15.81 60.36 60.23
C MET A 1 15.27 60.11 58.82
N ALA A 2 14.15 59.40 58.71
CA ALA A 2 13.68 58.67 57.50
C ALA A 2 13.49 59.47 56.19
N GLY A 3 13.54 58.78 55.03
CA GLY A 3 13.07 59.32 53.75
C GLY A 3 13.45 58.53 52.47
N ASN A 4 12.52 57.68 51.99
CA ASN A 4 12.45 56.95 50.70
C ASN A 4 13.07 57.58 49.42
N VAL A 5 13.44 56.75 48.41
CA VAL A 5 12.62 56.43 47.20
C VAL A 5 13.34 55.42 46.26
N HIS A 6 12.53 54.64 45.52
CA HIS A 6 12.84 53.55 44.58
C HIS A 6 13.92 53.77 43.51
N ASN A 7 14.45 52.64 43.02
CA ASN A 7 14.93 52.50 41.63
C ASN A 7 14.41 51.16 41.05
N THR A 8 13.72 51.19 39.91
CA THR A 8 13.14 50.02 39.22
C THR A 8 13.70 49.89 37.81
N HIS A 9 14.34 48.75 37.50
CA HIS A 9 14.76 48.43 36.14
C HIS A 9 13.60 47.88 35.30
N ALA A 10 13.33 48.50 34.16
CA ALA A 10 12.44 47.97 33.13
C ALA A 10 13.25 47.19 32.07
N LEU A 11 12.76 46.01 31.67
CA LEU A 11 13.26 45.26 30.52
C LEU A 11 12.10 44.87 29.59
N LEU A 12 12.27 45.16 28.30
CA LEU A 12 11.29 44.97 27.24
C LEU A 12 11.30 43.54 26.67
N PRO A 13 10.14 42.93 26.37
CA PRO A 13 10.06 41.66 25.63
C PRO A 13 9.41 41.81 24.24
N LEU A 14 10.19 42.11 23.19
CA LEU A 14 9.72 42.12 21.79
C LEU A 14 10.78 41.59 20.82
N LYS A 15 10.71 40.28 20.48
CA LYS A 15 11.31 39.67 19.26
C LYS A 15 11.01 38.18 19.00
N TRP A 16 10.08 37.54 19.72
CA TRP A 16 9.80 36.10 19.57
C TRP A 16 8.67 35.74 18.58
N LYS A 17 7.65 36.59 18.40
CA LYS A 17 6.48 36.26 17.55
C LYS A 17 6.82 36.18 16.04
N ASP A 18 7.75 37.00 15.56
CA ASP A 18 8.00 37.11 14.10
C ASP A 18 8.82 35.95 13.54
N LYS A 19 9.72 35.36 14.34
CA LYS A 19 10.54 34.20 13.92
C LYS A 19 9.67 32.97 13.62
N ASN A 20 8.66 32.67 14.44
CA ASN A 20 7.76 31.53 14.20
C ASN A 20 6.92 31.70 12.93
N LYS A 21 6.54 32.95 12.59
CA LYS A 21 5.76 33.24 11.37
C LYS A 21 6.58 33.05 10.09
N ALA A 22 7.88 33.34 10.13
CA ALA A 22 8.81 33.06 9.04
C ALA A 22 9.06 31.55 8.85
N ILE A 23 9.27 30.82 9.96
CA ILE A 23 9.51 29.36 9.92
C ILE A 23 8.28 28.61 9.38
N GLN A 24 7.06 28.94 9.83
CA GLN A 24 5.85 28.31 9.28
C GLN A 24 5.68 28.60 7.78
N LYS A 25 5.93 29.83 7.31
CA LYS A 25 5.91 30.14 5.86
C LYS A 25 6.92 29.30 5.08
N HIS A 26 8.12 29.06 5.62
CA HIS A 26 9.15 28.28 4.94
C HIS A 26 8.79 26.78 4.86
N ILE A 27 8.22 26.21 5.94
CA ILE A 27 7.73 24.82 5.95
C ILE A 27 6.58 24.63 4.96
N ILE A 28 5.62 25.57 4.91
CA ILE A 28 4.51 25.54 3.95
C ILE A 28 5.03 25.63 2.51
N LEU A 29 6.02 26.49 2.23
CA LEU A 29 6.60 26.65 0.89
C LEU A 29 7.39 25.41 0.44
N MET A 30 8.19 24.82 1.32
CA MET A 30 8.91 23.56 1.06
C MET A 30 7.94 22.40 0.78
N ASN A 31 6.85 22.31 1.56
CA ASN A 31 5.82 21.30 1.33
C ASN A 31 5.09 21.54 -0.01
N LEU A 32 4.75 22.79 -0.37
CA LEU A 32 4.13 23.11 -1.66
C LEU A 32 5.04 22.75 -2.85
N LEU A 33 6.34 23.02 -2.77
CA LEU A 33 7.31 22.69 -3.81
C LEU A 33 7.53 21.17 -3.96
N ASN A 34 7.58 20.44 -2.84
CA ASN A 34 7.61 18.97 -2.88
C ASN A 34 6.30 18.38 -3.38
N ILE A 35 5.14 18.92 -2.98
CA ILE A 35 3.84 18.52 -3.51
C ILE A 35 3.78 18.76 -5.02
N GLN A 36 4.22 19.91 -5.54
CA GLN A 36 4.25 20.16 -6.99
C GLN A 36 5.18 19.20 -7.75
N ARG A 37 6.36 18.85 -7.20
CA ARG A 37 7.26 17.86 -7.80
C ARG A 37 6.68 16.45 -7.76
N ILE A 38 6.09 16.05 -6.64
CA ILE A 38 5.41 14.74 -6.49
C ILE A 38 4.20 14.69 -7.42
N PHE A 39 3.42 15.76 -7.54
CA PHE A 39 2.27 15.86 -8.44
C PHE A 39 2.70 15.67 -9.91
N LEU A 40 3.78 16.34 -10.34
CA LEU A 40 4.34 16.16 -11.68
C LEU A 40 4.82 14.72 -11.92
N LEU A 41 5.51 14.11 -10.96
CA LEU A 41 6.00 12.73 -11.06
C LEU A 41 4.87 11.69 -11.02
N VAL A 42 3.82 11.92 -10.22
CA VAL A 42 2.64 11.04 -10.14
C VAL A 42 1.79 11.15 -11.41
N LEU A 43 1.65 12.35 -12.00
CA LEU A 43 1.02 12.54 -13.31
C LEU A 43 1.79 11.80 -14.42
N LEU A 44 3.12 11.95 -14.46
CA LEU A 44 3.97 11.25 -15.44
C LEU A 44 3.88 9.72 -15.28
N ALA A 45 3.84 9.22 -14.05
CA ALA A 45 3.73 7.79 -13.76
C ALA A 45 2.37 7.18 -14.14
N HIS A 46 1.27 7.94 -14.05
CA HIS A 46 -0.06 7.45 -14.47
C HIS A 46 -0.22 7.45 -16.01
N PHE A 47 0.54 8.29 -16.73
CA PHE A 47 0.27 8.56 -18.16
C PHE A 47 1.17 7.88 -19.19
N SER A 48 2.21 7.15 -18.78
CA SER A 48 2.93 6.25 -19.69
C SER A 48 2.12 5.01 -20.12
N GLN A 49 0.81 4.98 -19.85
CA GLN A 49 -0.14 3.93 -20.26
C GLN A 49 -0.70 4.11 -21.69
N ALA A 50 -0.43 5.22 -22.37
CA ALA A 50 -1.19 5.63 -23.56
C ALA A 50 -0.35 5.89 -24.83
N SER A 51 0.95 5.57 -24.85
CA SER A 51 1.78 5.76 -26.05
C SER A 51 2.82 4.63 -26.21
N ASP A 52 2.38 3.51 -26.73
CA ASP A 52 3.22 2.62 -27.54
C ASP A 52 2.42 2.22 -28.79
N ASP A 53 2.64 2.95 -29.88
CA ASP A 53 2.17 2.60 -31.22
C ASP A 53 2.99 1.42 -31.74
N SER A 54 2.57 0.19 -31.43
CA SER A 54 2.90 -0.97 -32.26
C SER A 54 1.78 -1.15 -33.29
N SER A 55 2.05 -0.73 -34.52
CA SER A 55 1.09 -0.72 -35.62
C SER A 55 0.67 -2.13 -36.05
N GLU A 56 -0.45 -2.63 -35.55
CA GLU A 56 -1.26 -3.65 -36.23
C GLU A 56 -2.75 -3.33 -36.13
N GLN A 57 -3.47 -3.50 -37.25
CA GLN A 57 -4.84 -3.03 -37.42
C GLN A 57 -5.87 -3.96 -36.75
N SER A 58 -5.93 -3.95 -35.42
CA SER A 58 -7.14 -4.42 -34.72
C SER A 58 -8.15 -3.28 -34.64
N GLY A 59 -9.29 -3.42 -35.33
CA GLY A 59 -10.35 -2.40 -35.32
C GLY A 59 -10.78 -2.06 -33.90
N PHE A 60 -10.44 -0.86 -33.44
CA PHE A 60 -10.68 -0.38 -32.09
C PHE A 60 -12.18 -0.12 -31.90
N PHE A 61 -12.94 -1.18 -31.62
CA PHE A 61 -14.26 -1.07 -31.04
C PHE A 61 -14.10 -0.40 -29.68
N VAL A 62 -14.22 0.93 -29.67
CA VAL A 62 -14.63 1.68 -28.48
C VAL A 62 -16.04 1.20 -28.16
N ARG A 63 -16.14 0.04 -27.50
CA ARG A 63 -17.28 -0.24 -26.63
C ARG A 63 -17.32 0.95 -25.69
N GLU A 64 -18.41 1.70 -25.77
CA GLU A 64 -18.86 2.61 -24.73
C GLU A 64 -18.80 1.83 -23.42
N ALA A 65 -17.71 2.01 -22.66
CA ALA A 65 -17.33 1.08 -21.62
C ALA A 65 -18.20 1.36 -20.40
N ALA A 66 -19.41 0.82 -20.41
CA ALA A 66 -20.41 1.05 -19.38
C ALA A 66 -19.79 0.88 -17.99
N GLN A 67 -20.03 1.85 -17.11
CA GLN A 67 -19.52 1.84 -15.74
C GLN A 67 -19.85 0.49 -15.09
N ARG A 68 -18.83 -0.28 -14.71
CA ARG A 68 -19.05 -1.55 -14.01
C ARG A 68 -19.84 -1.27 -12.72
N PRO A 69 -20.89 -2.05 -12.39
CA PRO A 69 -21.63 -1.88 -11.15
C PRO A 69 -20.71 -1.88 -9.92
N PHE A 70 -21.02 -1.04 -8.94
CA PHE A 70 -20.29 -1.00 -7.67
C PHE A 70 -20.40 -2.37 -6.95
N LEU A 71 -19.27 -2.90 -6.47
CA LEU A 71 -19.19 -4.21 -5.85
C LEU A 71 -18.97 -4.06 -4.34
N ALA A 72 -20.04 -4.28 -3.57
CA ALA A 72 -20.02 -4.18 -2.12
C ALA A 72 -19.58 -5.51 -1.48
N LEU A 73 -18.32 -5.64 -1.08
CA LEU A 73 -17.80 -6.85 -0.43
C LEU A 73 -18.00 -6.83 1.08
N LYS A 74 -18.65 -7.85 1.63
CA LYS A 74 -18.89 -7.98 3.09
C LYS A 74 -17.72 -8.61 3.83
N ASP A 75 -17.05 -9.58 3.22
CA ASP A 75 -15.92 -10.30 3.81
C ASP A 75 -14.81 -10.56 2.78
N PRO A 76 -13.92 -9.56 2.54
CA PRO A 76 -12.85 -9.67 1.54
C PRO A 76 -11.85 -10.83 1.75
N ILE A 77 -11.92 -11.58 2.86
CA ILE A 77 -11.02 -12.70 3.15
C ILE A 77 -11.46 -13.98 2.41
N HIS A 78 -12.77 -14.17 2.23
CA HIS A 78 -13.37 -15.38 1.66
C HIS A 78 -14.00 -15.19 0.27
N GLU A 79 -13.95 -13.96 -0.27
CA GLU A 79 -14.38 -13.63 -1.63
C GLU A 79 -13.46 -14.22 -2.71
N SER A 80 -14.00 -14.39 -3.92
CA SER A 80 -13.22 -14.85 -5.07
C SER A 80 -12.17 -13.81 -5.49
N SER A 81 -11.13 -14.30 -6.17
CA SER A 81 -10.03 -13.49 -6.67
C SER A 81 -10.46 -12.45 -7.70
N GLU A 82 -11.49 -12.71 -8.51
CA GLU A 82 -12.06 -11.75 -9.47
C GLU A 82 -12.88 -10.66 -8.76
N ASN A 83 -13.70 -11.02 -7.76
CA ASN A 83 -14.43 -10.06 -6.93
C ASN A 83 -13.45 -9.11 -6.22
N ILE A 84 -12.35 -9.65 -5.70
CA ILE A 84 -11.30 -8.87 -5.05
C ILE A 84 -10.53 -8.00 -6.03
N GLN A 85 -10.22 -8.50 -7.22
CA GLN A 85 -9.59 -7.70 -8.26
C GLN A 85 -10.49 -6.52 -8.67
N GLN A 86 -11.78 -6.76 -8.91
CA GLN A 86 -12.75 -5.70 -9.19
C GLN A 86 -12.85 -4.69 -8.03
N PHE A 87 -12.85 -5.16 -6.78
CA PHE A 87 -12.84 -4.29 -5.60
C PHE A 87 -11.60 -3.39 -5.52
N ASN A 88 -10.41 -3.95 -5.80
CA ASN A 88 -9.15 -3.21 -5.83
C ASN A 88 -9.10 -2.20 -7.01
N GLU A 89 -9.68 -2.54 -8.16
CA GLU A 89 -9.90 -1.61 -9.29
C GLU A 89 -10.82 -0.46 -8.86
N GLN A 90 -11.95 -0.74 -8.20
CA GLN A 90 -12.89 0.27 -7.71
C GLN A 90 -12.25 1.20 -6.68
N ALA A 91 -11.50 0.66 -5.72
CA ALA A 91 -10.76 1.44 -4.73
C ALA A 91 -9.68 2.31 -5.38
N SER A 92 -9.01 1.80 -6.42
CA SER A 92 -8.01 2.55 -7.18
C SER A 92 -8.65 3.72 -7.94
N ASN A 93 -9.75 3.48 -8.67
CA ASN A 93 -10.49 4.52 -9.39
C ASN A 93 -11.04 5.60 -8.45
N ALA A 94 -11.67 5.20 -7.35
CA ALA A 94 -12.14 6.12 -6.31
C ALA A 94 -10.99 6.92 -5.64
N SER A 95 -9.79 6.34 -5.52
CA SER A 95 -8.62 7.05 -5.01
C SER A 95 -7.98 8.01 -6.01
N ALA A 96 -8.16 7.79 -7.32
CA ALA A 96 -7.57 8.61 -8.37
C ALA A 96 -8.13 10.05 -8.39
N ILE A 97 -9.32 10.29 -7.81
CA ILE A 97 -9.89 11.65 -7.64
C ILE A 97 -9.39 12.39 -6.39
N ALA A 98 -8.45 11.82 -5.60
CA ALA A 98 -7.95 12.45 -4.38
C ALA A 98 -7.50 13.91 -4.57
N TYR A 99 -6.85 14.22 -5.69
CA TYR A 99 -6.38 15.57 -5.98
C TYR A 99 -7.49 16.55 -6.37
N HIS A 100 -8.55 16.07 -7.04
CA HIS A 100 -9.76 16.85 -7.32
C HIS A 100 -10.52 17.17 -6.03
N LEU A 101 -10.63 16.19 -5.13
CA LEU A 101 -11.14 16.39 -3.77
C LEU A 101 -10.26 17.38 -2.98
N PHE A 102 -8.93 17.27 -3.09
CA PHE A 102 -8.00 18.23 -2.47
C PHE A 102 -8.23 19.66 -2.96
N GLY A 103 -8.34 19.89 -4.28
CA GLY A 103 -8.57 21.24 -4.82
C GLY A 103 -9.88 21.88 -4.35
N ALA A 104 -10.95 21.08 -4.26
CA ALA A 104 -12.24 21.52 -3.72
C ALA A 104 -12.17 21.79 -2.20
N ALA A 105 -11.54 20.88 -1.43
CA ALA A 105 -11.38 21.03 0.01
C ALA A 105 -10.44 22.18 0.40
N GLU A 106 -9.37 22.43 -0.37
CA GLU A 106 -8.43 23.54 -0.14
C GLU A 106 -9.16 24.88 -0.19
N ALA A 107 -10.03 25.06 -1.18
CA ALA A 107 -10.85 26.26 -1.31
C ALA A 107 -11.79 26.47 -0.10
N LEU A 108 -12.50 25.43 0.32
CA LEU A 108 -13.41 25.48 1.49
C LEU A 108 -12.67 25.61 2.84
N SER A 109 -11.43 25.13 2.94
CA SER A 109 -10.60 25.26 4.15
C SER A 109 -10.20 26.72 4.46
N GLN A 110 -10.32 27.61 3.47
CA GLN A 110 -10.05 29.05 3.61
C GLN A 110 -11.24 29.83 4.17
N ALA A 111 -12.42 29.21 4.35
CA ALA A 111 -13.58 29.86 4.96
C ALA A 111 -13.31 30.18 6.44
N GLN A 112 -13.88 31.28 6.94
CA GLN A 112 -13.73 31.66 8.35
C GLN A 112 -14.27 30.56 9.28
N GLY A 113 -13.44 30.10 10.22
CA GLY A 113 -13.77 29.01 11.15
C GLY A 113 -13.56 27.59 10.59
N SER A 114 -13.20 27.46 9.31
CA SER A 114 -12.82 26.19 8.68
C SER A 114 -11.36 25.83 9.01
N SER A 115 -11.07 24.53 9.08
CA SER A 115 -9.71 24.00 9.25
C SER A 115 -9.21 23.35 7.97
N ASN A 116 -7.89 23.16 7.88
CA ASN A 116 -7.25 22.39 6.81
C ASN A 116 -6.97 20.93 7.22
N ALA A 117 -7.57 20.43 8.31
CA ALA A 117 -7.23 19.15 8.92
C ALA A 117 -7.44 17.92 8.00
N LEU A 118 -8.36 18.03 7.02
CA LEU A 118 -8.62 16.99 6.02
C LEU A 118 -7.56 16.94 4.91
N LEU A 119 -6.93 18.06 4.55
CA LEU A 119 -6.07 18.16 3.35
C LEU A 119 -4.90 17.15 3.32
N PRO A 120 -4.16 16.89 4.44
CA PRO A 120 -3.10 15.89 4.46
C PRO A 120 -3.58 14.45 4.18
N SER A 121 -4.87 14.17 4.41
CA SER A 121 -5.48 12.85 4.19
C SER A 121 -5.96 12.63 2.76
N LEU A 122 -6.12 13.70 1.95
CA LEU A 122 -6.62 13.62 0.58
C LEU A 122 -5.48 13.28 -0.41
N THR A 123 -4.85 12.13 -0.20
CA THR A 123 -3.86 11.54 -1.11
C THR A 123 -4.40 10.24 -1.71
N PRO A 124 -4.02 9.86 -2.95
CA PRO A 124 -4.48 8.60 -3.54
C PRO A 124 -4.15 7.39 -2.66
N THR A 125 -2.97 7.37 -2.02
CA THR A 125 -2.56 6.23 -1.19
C THR A 125 -3.40 6.11 0.09
N ILE A 126 -3.64 7.22 0.81
CA ILE A 126 -4.48 7.19 2.03
C ILE A 126 -5.92 6.85 1.66
N LEU A 127 -6.50 7.46 0.62
CA LEU A 127 -7.86 7.15 0.20
C LEU A 127 -8.00 5.69 -0.25
N ARG A 128 -7.07 5.15 -1.05
CA ARG A 128 -7.12 3.74 -1.46
C ARG A 128 -7.10 2.82 -0.24
N LEU A 129 -6.16 3.02 0.68
CA LEU A 129 -6.05 2.20 1.90
C LEU A 129 -7.27 2.32 2.82
N TYR A 130 -7.88 3.50 2.89
CA TYR A 130 -9.11 3.76 3.64
C TYR A 130 -10.31 3.04 3.04
N LEU A 131 -10.48 3.10 1.70
CA LEU A 131 -11.59 2.47 0.99
C LEU A 131 -11.44 0.94 0.94
N SER A 132 -10.21 0.42 0.89
CA SER A 132 -9.90 -1.01 0.99
C SER A 132 -10.12 -1.62 2.39
N GLN A 133 -10.53 -0.85 3.40
CA GLN A 133 -10.87 -1.42 4.71
C GLN A 133 -12.17 -2.24 4.65
N PRO A 134 -12.26 -3.41 5.32
CA PRO A 134 -13.49 -4.23 5.33
C PRO A 134 -14.75 -3.44 5.74
N GLN A 135 -14.66 -2.59 6.76
CA GLN A 135 -15.76 -1.71 7.20
C GLN A 135 -16.15 -0.60 6.20
N ARG A 136 -15.34 -0.35 5.16
CA ARG A 136 -15.61 0.63 4.09
C ARG A 136 -15.98 0.01 2.76
N ALA A 137 -15.72 -1.28 2.59
CA ALA A 137 -16.00 -2.02 1.36
C ALA A 137 -17.49 -2.04 0.94
N THR A 138 -18.41 -1.81 1.89
CA THR A 138 -19.87 -1.70 1.64
C THR A 138 -20.43 -0.28 1.82
N SER A 139 -19.56 0.72 2.07
CA SER A 139 -20.01 2.06 2.48
C SER A 139 -20.59 2.88 1.32
N ALA A 140 -21.60 3.70 1.63
CA ALA A 140 -22.19 4.64 0.68
C ALA A 140 -21.15 5.64 0.14
N LEU A 141 -20.25 6.12 1.01
CA LEU A 141 -19.12 6.97 0.64
C LEU A 141 -18.22 6.34 -0.42
N PHE A 142 -17.87 5.06 -0.28
CA PHE A 142 -17.03 4.39 -1.28
C PHE A 142 -17.74 4.29 -2.64
N LYS A 143 -19.03 3.90 -2.63
CA LYS A 143 -19.85 3.92 -3.84
C LYS A 143 -19.89 5.30 -4.49
N GLN A 144 -20.12 6.36 -3.70
CA GLN A 144 -20.17 7.74 -4.20
C GLN A 144 -18.83 8.20 -4.80
N LEU A 145 -17.70 7.86 -4.16
CA LEU A 145 -16.36 8.20 -4.66
C LEU A 145 -16.03 7.45 -5.96
N TYR A 146 -16.48 6.20 -6.09
CA TYR A 146 -16.37 5.44 -7.34
C TYR A 146 -17.24 6.04 -8.46
N GLU A 147 -18.49 6.40 -8.19
CA GLU A 147 -19.39 7.09 -9.14
C GLU A 147 -18.86 8.49 -9.53
N LEU A 148 -18.26 9.23 -8.59
CA LEU A 148 -17.57 10.49 -8.88
C LEU A 148 -16.34 10.28 -9.76
N SER A 149 -15.55 9.22 -9.54
CA SER A 149 -14.40 8.91 -10.38
C SER A 149 -14.79 8.65 -11.84
N TRP A 150 -15.91 7.95 -12.05
CA TRP A 150 -16.45 7.74 -13.39
C TRP A 150 -16.99 9.04 -14.01
N SER A 151 -17.60 9.91 -13.21
CA SER A 151 -18.14 11.18 -13.69
C SER A 151 -17.05 12.22 -14.01
N LEU A 152 -15.88 12.13 -13.36
CA LEU A 152 -14.73 13.02 -13.57
C LEU A 152 -13.78 12.53 -14.68
N TYR A 153 -13.66 11.21 -14.87
CA TYR A 153 -12.66 10.59 -15.77
C TYR A 153 -13.23 9.69 -16.86
N GLY A 154 -14.54 9.45 -16.90
CA GLY A 154 -15.21 8.64 -17.93
C GLY A 154 -14.56 7.28 -18.22
N PRO A 155 -14.81 6.72 -19.42
CA PRO A 155 -14.02 5.60 -19.94
C PRO A 155 -12.67 6.08 -20.51
N PRO A 156 -11.55 5.37 -20.24
CA PRO A 156 -10.26 5.67 -20.87
C PRO A 156 -10.29 5.55 -22.42
N PRO A 157 -9.39 6.23 -23.15
CA PRO A 157 -8.32 7.10 -22.65
C PRO A 157 -8.77 8.56 -22.43
N PHE A 158 -8.48 9.12 -21.25
CA PHE A 158 -8.78 10.52 -20.95
C PHE A 158 -7.54 11.43 -21.13
N PRO A 159 -7.65 12.62 -21.75
CA PRO A 159 -6.50 13.49 -21.98
C PRO A 159 -5.85 14.00 -20.69
N GLN A 160 -4.52 13.98 -20.62
CA GLN A 160 -3.76 14.52 -19.48
C GLN A 160 -4.10 15.99 -19.17
N ALA A 161 -4.38 16.79 -20.20
CA ALA A 161 -4.82 18.18 -20.05
C ALA A 161 -6.09 18.31 -19.18
N CYS A 162 -7.03 17.36 -19.31
CA CYS A 162 -8.26 17.37 -18.53
C CYS A 162 -7.99 17.21 -17.03
N TYR A 163 -7.04 16.36 -16.61
CA TYR A 163 -6.73 16.18 -15.18
C TYR A 163 -6.36 17.50 -14.50
N TYR A 164 -5.50 18.29 -15.14
CA TYR A 164 -5.05 19.58 -14.61
C TYR A 164 -6.13 20.65 -14.72
N HIS A 165 -6.85 20.71 -15.85
CA HIS A 165 -7.95 21.66 -16.03
C HIS A 165 -9.08 21.40 -15.01
N MET A 166 -9.48 20.14 -14.83
CA MET A 166 -10.48 19.74 -13.83
C MET A 166 -10.05 20.10 -12.40
N TYR A 167 -8.76 19.96 -12.06
CA TYR A 167 -8.23 20.38 -10.76
C TYR A 167 -8.35 21.91 -10.56
N ILE A 168 -7.92 22.72 -11.54
CA ILE A 168 -8.05 24.19 -11.50
C ILE A 168 -9.52 24.59 -11.39
N SER A 169 -10.37 23.99 -12.23
CA SER A 169 -11.78 24.31 -12.32
C SER A 169 -12.53 24.02 -11.03
N LEU A 170 -12.32 22.85 -10.42
CA LEU A 170 -12.91 22.54 -9.12
C LEU A 170 -12.41 23.51 -8.03
N ARG A 171 -11.12 23.82 -7.98
CA ARG A 171 -10.57 24.81 -7.03
C ARG A 171 -11.22 26.19 -7.20
N SER A 172 -11.42 26.64 -8.45
CA SER A 172 -12.03 27.93 -8.77
C SER A 172 -13.52 27.95 -8.42
N THR A 173 -14.28 26.94 -8.84
CA THR A 173 -15.70 26.80 -8.50
C THR A 173 -15.94 26.66 -7.00
N PHE A 174 -15.14 25.88 -6.27
CA PHE A 174 -15.30 25.77 -4.81
C PHE A 174 -14.85 27.03 -4.06
N SER A 175 -13.94 27.84 -4.62
CA SER A 175 -13.64 29.17 -4.09
C SER A 175 -14.83 30.12 -4.28
N TRP A 176 -15.46 30.09 -5.45
CA TRP A 176 -16.69 30.85 -5.69
C TRP A 176 -17.84 30.39 -4.78
N VAL A 177 -18.02 29.07 -4.60
CA VAL A 177 -19.03 28.51 -3.69
C VAL A 177 -18.80 28.97 -2.25
N ARG A 178 -17.54 28.98 -1.77
CA ARG A 178 -17.21 29.51 -0.44
C ARG A 178 -17.70 30.94 -0.25
N ASP A 179 -17.48 31.79 -1.25
CA ASP A 179 -17.70 33.23 -1.14
C ASP A 179 -19.17 33.64 -1.41
N ASN A 180 -19.94 32.80 -2.12
CA ASN A 180 -21.29 33.14 -2.60
C ASN A 180 -22.42 32.25 -2.04
N ILE A 181 -22.11 31.09 -1.45
CA ILE A 181 -23.09 30.15 -0.91
C ILE A 181 -23.05 30.15 0.62
N VAL A 182 -24.20 30.06 1.27
CA VAL A 182 -24.26 29.96 2.72
C VAL A 182 -23.66 28.64 3.17
N LEU A 183 -22.58 28.72 3.94
CA LEU A 183 -21.90 27.57 4.52
C LEU A 183 -22.41 27.27 5.93
N LYS A 184 -22.27 26.01 6.34
CA LYS A 184 -22.54 25.50 7.69
C LYS A 184 -21.27 24.89 8.26
N LEU A 185 -20.93 25.29 9.49
CA LEU A 185 -19.82 24.69 10.23
C LEU A 185 -20.20 23.26 10.65
N GLN A 186 -19.29 22.32 10.43
CA GLN A 186 -19.33 20.97 10.96
C GLN A 186 -18.05 20.70 11.74
N GLU A 187 -18.20 20.19 12.95
CA GLU A 187 -17.10 19.72 13.79
C GLU A 187 -16.97 18.20 13.67
N VAL A 188 -15.75 17.68 13.83
CA VAL A 188 -15.52 16.24 14.00
C VAL A 188 -15.61 15.89 15.50
N PRO A 189 -16.41 14.89 15.90
CA PRO A 189 -16.51 14.47 17.29
C PRO A 189 -15.12 14.16 17.88
N GLY A 190 -14.80 14.79 19.01
CA GLY A 190 -13.50 14.64 19.68
C GLY A 190 -12.32 15.40 19.04
N GLN A 191 -12.51 16.13 17.94
CA GLN A 191 -11.48 16.94 17.30
C GLN A 191 -11.97 18.38 17.04
N PRO A 192 -12.03 19.25 18.07
CA PRO A 192 -12.54 20.62 17.92
C PRO A 192 -11.68 21.53 17.02
N LEU A 193 -10.42 21.15 16.76
CA LEU A 193 -9.54 21.83 15.80
C LEU A 193 -9.74 21.35 14.35
N ALA A 194 -10.55 20.31 14.14
CA ALA A 194 -10.97 19.81 12.84
C ALA A 194 -12.43 20.23 12.56
N SER A 195 -12.67 21.53 12.59
CA SER A 195 -13.90 22.12 12.07
C SER A 195 -13.79 22.30 10.55
N ALA A 196 -14.89 22.23 9.81
CA ALA A 196 -14.91 22.57 8.39
C ALA A 196 -16.25 23.18 7.97
N MET A 197 -16.18 24.11 7.02
CA MET A 197 -17.33 24.81 6.47
C MET A 197 -17.77 24.18 5.15
N TRP A 198 -18.99 23.65 5.12
CA TRP A 198 -19.58 22.99 3.95
C TRP A 198 -20.81 23.76 3.46
N PRO A 199 -21.13 23.77 2.15
CA PRO A 199 -22.41 24.26 1.64
C PRO A 199 -23.61 23.76 2.46
N ASP A 200 -24.45 24.69 2.93
CA ASP A 200 -25.61 24.36 3.75
C ASP A 200 -26.73 23.79 2.88
N MET A 201 -26.72 22.47 2.70
CA MET A 201 -27.68 21.72 1.90
C MET A 201 -29.14 21.89 2.35
N THR A 202 -29.39 22.45 3.54
CA THR A 202 -30.76 22.79 3.98
C THR A 202 -31.28 24.10 3.35
N LYS A 203 -30.39 25.03 2.98
CA LYS A 203 -30.70 26.31 2.33
C LYS A 203 -30.45 26.29 0.81
N TYR A 204 -29.50 25.45 0.40
CA TYR A 204 -29.15 25.15 -0.98
C TYR A 204 -29.19 23.63 -1.23
N PRO A 205 -30.40 23.04 -1.37
CA PRO A 205 -30.54 21.64 -1.79
C PRO A 205 -29.77 21.39 -3.10
N ALA A 206 -29.31 20.15 -3.30
CA ALA A 206 -28.38 19.79 -4.39
C ALA A 206 -28.77 20.38 -5.75
N GLN A 207 -30.03 20.25 -6.18
CA GLN A 207 -30.53 20.80 -7.45
C GLN A 207 -30.39 22.34 -7.55
N LYS A 208 -30.65 23.06 -6.44
CA LYS A 208 -30.51 24.52 -6.37
C LYS A 208 -29.04 24.94 -6.37
N LEU A 209 -28.17 24.17 -5.70
CA LEU A 209 -26.72 24.41 -5.74
C LEU A 209 -26.18 24.19 -7.16
N THR A 210 -26.57 23.10 -7.84
CA THR A 210 -26.23 22.84 -9.24
C THR A 210 -26.67 23.98 -10.16
N ALA A 211 -27.92 24.45 -10.05
CA ALA A 211 -28.43 25.55 -10.88
C ALA A 211 -27.63 26.84 -10.66
N VAL A 212 -27.43 27.25 -9.40
CA VAL A 212 -26.68 28.47 -9.06
C VAL A 212 -25.21 28.41 -9.51
N VAL A 213 -24.57 27.23 -9.47
CA VAL A 213 -23.22 27.04 -10.01
C VAL A 213 -23.22 27.08 -11.55
N ALA A 214 -24.21 26.48 -12.21
CA ALA A 214 -24.34 26.54 -13.67
C ALA A 214 -24.53 27.98 -14.16
N ASP A 215 -25.36 28.78 -13.47
CA ASP A 215 -25.56 30.21 -13.75
C ASP A 215 -24.28 31.04 -13.51
N ALA A 216 -23.42 30.63 -12.57
CA ALA A 216 -22.12 31.27 -12.36
C ALA A 216 -21.10 30.90 -13.44
N LEU A 217 -21.18 29.69 -13.99
CA LEU A 217 -20.31 29.20 -15.07
C LEU A 217 -20.67 29.78 -16.45
N THR A 218 -21.93 30.16 -16.68
CA THR A 218 -22.34 30.88 -17.89
C THR A 218 -22.06 32.39 -17.83
N ASP A 219 -21.80 32.93 -16.64
CA ASP A 219 -21.42 34.33 -16.43
C ASP A 219 -19.89 34.52 -16.56
N GLN A 220 -19.49 35.22 -17.62
CA GLN A 220 -18.07 35.50 -17.91
C GLN A 220 -17.35 36.26 -16.80
N ALA A 221 -18.06 37.08 -16.01
CA ALA A 221 -17.48 37.83 -14.90
C ALA A 221 -17.35 37.01 -13.60
N LYS A 222 -17.88 35.78 -13.56
CA LYS A 222 -17.82 34.88 -12.40
C LYS A 222 -16.92 33.66 -12.65
N LEU A 223 -17.40 32.69 -13.44
CA LEU A 223 -16.70 31.42 -13.69
C LEU A 223 -16.58 31.08 -15.18
N GLY A 224 -16.76 32.05 -16.10
CA GLY A 224 -16.64 31.80 -17.55
C GLY A 224 -15.30 31.18 -17.98
N GLU A 225 -14.16 31.61 -17.41
CA GLU A 225 -12.86 30.96 -17.67
C GLU A 225 -12.85 29.49 -17.23
N THR A 226 -13.51 29.17 -16.11
CA THR A 226 -13.67 27.79 -15.63
C THR A 226 -14.51 26.95 -16.60
N ALA A 227 -15.60 27.53 -17.14
CA ALA A 227 -16.42 26.89 -18.16
C ALA A 227 -15.61 26.62 -19.45
N MET A 228 -14.81 27.58 -19.91
CA MET A 228 -13.92 27.41 -21.05
C MET A 228 -12.89 26.30 -20.83
N LEU A 229 -12.26 26.24 -19.64
CA LEU A 229 -11.29 25.20 -19.31
C LEU A 229 -11.89 23.79 -19.28
N ILE A 230 -13.11 23.64 -18.76
CA ILE A 230 -13.84 22.37 -18.70
C ILE A 230 -14.33 21.94 -20.09
N THR A 231 -15.01 22.81 -20.83
CA THR A 231 -15.56 22.42 -22.14
C THR A 231 -14.44 22.27 -23.19
N GLY A 232 -13.43 23.14 -23.20
CA GLY A 232 -12.31 23.05 -24.14
C GLY A 232 -11.24 22.02 -23.77
N GLY A 233 -11.00 21.76 -22.47
CA GLY A 233 -9.93 20.86 -22.01
C GLY A 233 -10.38 19.46 -21.58
N CYS A 234 -11.64 19.30 -21.17
CA CYS A 234 -12.22 18.02 -20.77
C CYS A 234 -13.37 17.55 -21.67
N GLY A 235 -13.87 18.37 -22.60
CA GLY A 235 -15.06 18.04 -23.41
C GLY A 235 -16.35 17.92 -22.61
N MET A 236 -16.35 18.28 -21.33
CA MET A 236 -17.49 18.15 -20.43
C MET A 236 -18.40 19.36 -20.53
N ALA A 237 -19.72 19.15 -20.49
CA ALA A 237 -20.67 20.24 -20.51
C ALA A 237 -20.73 20.95 -19.15
N VAL A 238 -20.91 22.28 -19.18
CA VAL A 238 -21.03 23.14 -17.99
C VAL A 238 -22.05 22.62 -16.97
N LYS A 239 -23.20 22.13 -17.46
CA LYS A 239 -24.29 21.59 -16.62
C LYS A 239 -23.85 20.33 -15.86
N ASP A 240 -23.11 19.44 -16.52
CA ASP A 240 -22.69 18.17 -15.93
C ASP A 240 -21.60 18.42 -14.88
N PHE A 241 -20.64 19.31 -15.19
CA PHE A 241 -19.65 19.78 -14.22
C PHE A 241 -20.29 20.46 -13.00
N ALA A 242 -21.30 21.33 -13.20
CA ALA A 242 -22.04 21.95 -12.10
C ALA A 242 -22.77 20.91 -11.23
N ALA A 243 -23.24 19.81 -11.81
CA ALA A 243 -23.87 18.71 -11.07
C ALA A 243 -22.89 17.90 -10.20
N LEU A 244 -21.58 17.97 -10.45
CA LEU A 244 -20.56 17.34 -9.60
C LEU A 244 -20.40 18.07 -8.26
N VAL A 245 -20.65 19.38 -8.19
CA VAL A 245 -20.40 20.20 -6.98
C VAL A 245 -21.13 19.71 -5.73
N PRO A 246 -22.47 19.47 -5.73
CA PRO A 246 -23.13 18.91 -4.55
C PRO A 246 -22.60 17.51 -4.17
N ASN A 247 -22.24 16.68 -5.15
CA ASN A 247 -21.74 15.32 -4.92
C ASN A 247 -20.34 15.33 -4.30
N ILE A 248 -19.42 16.13 -4.83
CA ILE A 248 -18.08 16.37 -4.27
C ILE A 248 -18.19 16.97 -2.86
N SER A 249 -19.09 17.94 -2.67
CA SER A 249 -19.33 18.54 -1.36
C SER A 249 -19.85 17.52 -0.33
N ALA A 250 -20.70 16.57 -0.74
CA ALA A 250 -21.19 15.51 0.14
C ALA A 250 -20.07 14.51 0.48
N ALA A 251 -19.32 14.05 -0.52
CA ALA A 251 -18.20 13.13 -0.32
C ALA A 251 -17.11 13.71 0.60
N LEU A 252 -16.76 15.00 0.43
CA LEU A 252 -15.83 15.70 1.31
C LEU A 252 -16.34 15.82 2.75
N LYS A 253 -17.64 16.08 2.92
CA LYS A 253 -18.29 16.18 4.23
C LYS A 253 -18.29 14.83 4.98
N GLU A 254 -18.46 13.72 4.26
CA GLU A 254 -18.39 12.37 4.82
C GLU A 254 -16.94 11.96 5.12
N LEU A 255 -15.99 12.21 4.20
CA LEU A 255 -14.55 12.05 4.47
C LEU A 255 -14.09 12.87 5.69
N HIS A 256 -14.67 14.05 5.91
CA HIS A 256 -14.41 14.86 7.09
C HIS A 256 -14.98 14.23 8.38
N ALA A 257 -16.17 13.63 8.34
CA ALA A 257 -16.69 12.88 9.49
C ALA A 257 -15.79 11.67 9.83
N ASP A 258 -15.25 11.02 8.80
CA ASP A 258 -14.31 9.89 8.92
C ASP A 258 -12.83 10.31 9.07
N LEU A 259 -12.55 11.59 9.34
CA LEU A 259 -11.18 12.13 9.42
C LEU A 259 -10.28 11.35 10.39
N HIS A 260 -10.84 10.88 11.52
CA HIS A 260 -10.10 10.09 12.51
C HIS A 260 -9.58 8.76 11.93
N LEU A 261 -10.32 8.12 11.02
CA LEU A 261 -9.89 6.87 10.35
C LEU A 261 -8.87 7.15 9.24
N LEU A 262 -9.06 8.24 8.50
CA LEU A 262 -8.09 8.71 7.50
C LEU A 262 -6.74 9.05 8.17
N GLN A 263 -6.77 9.72 9.32
CA GLN A 263 -5.60 10.01 10.14
C GLN A 263 -4.97 8.75 10.75
N ASP A 264 -5.76 7.76 11.16
CA ASP A 264 -5.25 6.46 11.61
C ASP A 264 -4.53 5.71 10.48
N VAL A 265 -5.09 5.68 9.26
CA VAL A 265 -4.41 5.16 8.07
C VAL A 265 -3.09 5.89 7.80
N GLY A 266 -3.09 7.22 7.79
CA GLY A 266 -1.88 8.01 7.60
C GLY A 266 -0.84 7.80 8.70
N SER A 267 -1.27 7.68 9.96
CA SER A 267 -0.42 7.39 11.13
C SER A 267 0.18 5.99 11.06
N LYS A 268 -0.59 5.00 10.62
CA LYS A 268 -0.13 3.62 10.37
C LYS A 268 0.89 3.56 9.23
N MET A 269 0.64 4.22 8.11
CA MET A 269 1.62 4.36 7.02
C MET A 269 2.91 5.04 7.48
N TYR A 270 2.80 6.14 8.24
CA TYR A 270 3.96 6.86 8.78
C TYR A 270 4.76 5.95 9.71
N LYS A 271 4.11 5.26 10.64
CA LYS A 271 4.76 4.28 11.53
C LYS A 271 5.41 3.15 10.76
N ALA A 272 4.73 2.57 9.76
CA ALA A 272 5.32 1.55 8.88
C ALA A 272 6.61 2.03 8.21
N HIS A 273 6.64 3.29 7.76
CA HIS A 273 7.82 3.89 7.12
C HIS A 273 8.99 4.11 8.11
N TYR A 274 8.74 4.72 9.28
CA TYR A 274 9.80 5.12 10.22
C TYR A 274 10.15 4.06 11.28
N GLN A 275 9.26 3.13 11.63
CA GLN A 275 9.59 2.03 12.55
C GLN A 275 10.42 0.93 11.88
N ALA A 276 10.39 0.85 10.54
CA ALA A 276 11.35 0.06 9.78
C ALA A 276 12.80 0.54 10.03
N GLU A 277 13.02 1.84 10.24
CA GLU A 277 14.35 2.39 10.57
C GLU A 277 14.74 2.06 12.02
N GLN A 278 13.84 2.23 12.99
CA GLN A 278 14.15 2.05 14.41
C GLN A 278 14.31 0.57 14.82
N SER A 279 13.63 -0.37 14.16
CA SER A 279 13.72 -1.80 14.45
C SER A 279 14.98 -2.49 13.90
N THR A 280 15.83 -1.75 13.17
CA THR A 280 17.20 -2.20 12.82
C THR A 280 18.10 -2.39 14.06
N GLY A 281 17.71 -1.84 15.22
CA GLY A 281 18.37 -2.04 16.51
C GLY A 281 18.20 -3.44 17.12
N ILE A 282 18.76 -4.48 16.48
CA ILE A 282 19.22 -5.77 17.06
C ILE A 282 18.16 -6.70 17.70
N SER A 283 16.99 -6.21 18.12
CA SER A 283 16.08 -6.93 19.03
C SER A 283 15.48 -8.23 18.47
N TRP A 284 15.38 -8.40 17.15
CA TRP A 284 14.82 -9.62 16.55
C TRP A 284 15.88 -10.73 16.33
N LEU A 285 17.17 -10.38 16.26
CA LEU A 285 18.26 -11.36 16.16
C LEU A 285 18.49 -12.10 17.49
N LEU A 286 18.25 -11.43 18.63
CA LEU A 286 18.46 -12.00 19.97
C LEU A 286 17.36 -13.00 20.40
N ASN A 287 16.16 -12.94 19.82
CA ASN A 287 15.04 -13.82 20.15
C ASN A 287 14.93 -15.05 19.23
N ASN A 288 15.94 -15.30 18.40
CA ASN A 288 15.89 -16.35 17.39
C ASN A 288 16.32 -17.71 18.01
N PRO A 289 15.44 -18.75 18.10
CA PRO A 289 15.69 -19.97 18.88
C PRO A 289 16.85 -20.84 18.38
N LEU A 290 17.41 -20.54 17.20
CA LEU A 290 18.62 -21.17 16.67
C LEU A 290 19.88 -20.82 17.48
N SER A 291 19.91 -19.66 18.16
CA SER A 291 21.00 -19.30 19.08
C SER A 291 20.98 -20.20 20.33
N SER A 292 19.81 -20.35 20.94
CA SER A 292 19.55 -21.26 22.07
C SER A 292 19.85 -22.71 21.73
N ARG A 293 19.54 -23.15 20.50
CA ARG A 293 19.84 -24.53 20.05
C ARG A 293 21.34 -24.81 19.91
N ARG A 294 22.15 -23.81 19.52
CA ARG A 294 23.63 -23.94 19.54
C ARG A 294 24.21 -24.01 20.95
N GLN A 295 23.65 -23.26 21.90
CA GLN A 295 24.04 -23.38 23.31
C GLN A 295 23.63 -24.75 23.90
N ALA A 296 22.43 -25.24 23.58
CA ALA A 296 21.96 -26.55 24.05
C ALA A 296 22.83 -27.73 23.57
N LEU A 297 23.23 -27.74 22.28
CA LEU A 297 24.14 -28.77 21.75
C LEU A 297 25.57 -28.68 22.31
N ALA A 298 26.06 -27.48 22.66
CA ALA A 298 27.34 -27.33 23.33
C ALA A 298 27.33 -27.94 24.75
N THR A 299 26.19 -27.87 25.47
CA THR A 299 26.04 -28.52 26.77
C THR A 299 25.82 -30.04 26.69
N THR A 300 25.25 -30.58 25.61
CA THR A 300 25.05 -32.05 25.50
C THR A 300 26.35 -32.81 25.20
N ALA A 301 27.37 -32.16 24.63
CA ALA A 301 28.65 -32.77 24.31
C ALA A 301 29.56 -33.04 25.53
N SER A 302 29.19 -32.59 26.74
CA SER A 302 30.00 -32.71 27.95
C SER A 302 29.49 -33.73 28.98
N GLN A 303 28.48 -34.54 28.64
CA GLN A 303 27.91 -35.55 29.55
C GLN A 303 27.73 -36.91 28.86
N HIS A 304 28.84 -37.60 28.61
CA HIS A 304 28.87 -39.04 28.32
C HIS A 304 30.04 -39.73 29.04
N SER A 305 29.79 -40.11 30.29
CA SER A 305 30.59 -41.10 31.02
C SER A 305 29.76 -41.65 32.19
N VAL A 306 29.93 -42.95 32.48
CA VAL A 306 29.34 -43.72 33.60
C VAL A 306 27.93 -44.30 33.33
N SER A 307 27.93 -45.55 32.86
CA SER A 307 26.93 -46.58 33.20
C SER A 307 27.12 -47.01 34.69
N PRO A 308 26.11 -47.54 35.40
CA PRO A 308 25.80 -48.97 35.25
C PRO A 308 24.31 -49.37 35.41
N ASP A 309 24.06 -50.67 35.27
CA ASP A 309 22.79 -51.39 35.40
C ASP A 309 22.06 -51.24 36.75
N VAL A 310 20.75 -51.56 36.78
CA VAL A 310 20.16 -52.65 37.60
C VAL A 310 18.66 -52.86 37.29
N ASP A 311 18.22 -54.09 37.56
CA ASP A 311 16.98 -54.79 37.20
C ASP A 311 15.62 -54.34 37.80
N THR A 312 14.57 -55.02 37.32
CA THR A 312 13.34 -55.51 38.01
C THR A 312 11.97 -54.77 38.01
N ARG A 313 11.03 -55.42 37.28
CA ARG A 313 9.70 -55.98 37.71
C ARG A 313 8.40 -55.14 37.91
N GLU A 314 7.40 -55.57 37.13
CA GLU A 314 6.00 -55.97 37.45
C GLU A 314 4.95 -55.01 38.09
N GLY A 315 3.77 -54.95 37.44
CA GLY A 315 2.48 -54.53 38.03
C GLY A 315 1.51 -53.92 36.99
N ARG A 316 0.62 -54.69 36.32
CA ARG A 316 -0.81 -54.94 36.66
C ARG A 316 -1.67 -53.65 36.88
N ARG A 317 -2.93 -53.52 36.41
CA ARG A 317 -3.81 -54.30 35.47
C ARG A 317 -5.17 -53.52 35.34
N LEU A 318 -5.97 -53.81 34.29
CA LEU A 318 -7.43 -53.47 34.13
C LEU A 318 -7.73 -51.96 33.91
N THR A 319 -8.71 -51.47 33.12
CA THR A 319 -9.80 -52.03 32.27
C THR A 319 -10.20 -50.95 31.22
N GLN A 320 -11.13 -51.05 30.24
CA GLN A 320 -12.22 -51.99 29.92
C GLN A 320 -12.52 -52.06 28.39
N SER A 321 -13.72 -52.55 28.05
CA SER A 321 -14.41 -52.72 26.75
C SER A 321 -14.65 -51.45 25.90
N GLY A 322 -14.93 -51.52 24.59
CA GLY A 322 -15.01 -52.68 23.68
C GLY A 322 -15.85 -52.41 22.40
N VAL A 323 -16.21 -53.51 21.70
CA VAL A 323 -17.16 -53.62 20.55
C VAL A 323 -16.62 -53.33 19.12
N SER A 324 -16.19 -54.43 18.49
CA SER A 324 -16.55 -54.91 17.14
C SER A 324 -16.68 -53.95 15.94
N ARG A 325 -15.85 -54.19 14.92
CA ARG A 325 -16.36 -54.69 13.62
C ARG A 325 -15.34 -55.56 12.89
N THR A 326 -15.79 -56.73 12.44
CA THR A 326 -15.02 -57.69 11.65
C THR A 326 -15.16 -57.39 10.16
N ALA A 327 -14.03 -57.35 9.43
CA ALA A 327 -14.01 -57.45 7.98
C ALA A 327 -12.77 -58.25 7.55
N SER A 328 -13.03 -59.46 7.05
CA SER A 328 -12.03 -60.37 6.49
C SER A 328 -11.29 -59.72 5.32
N PHE A 329 -9.97 -59.78 5.32
CA PHE A 329 -9.17 -59.70 4.10
C PHE A 329 -8.11 -60.79 4.13
N LYS A 330 -7.95 -61.46 2.98
CA LYS A 330 -7.14 -62.68 2.84
C LYS A 330 -5.64 -62.38 2.82
N ASP A 331 -4.88 -63.29 3.41
CA ASP A 331 -3.49 -63.51 3.06
C ASP A 331 -3.32 -63.73 1.55
N ASN A 332 -2.21 -63.24 1.02
CA ASN A 332 -1.44 -63.94 -0.01
C ASN A 332 0.04 -63.55 0.17
N ASN A 333 0.83 -64.47 0.68
CA ASN A 333 2.29 -64.40 0.64
C ASN A 333 2.75 -64.73 -0.79
N ASP A 334 3.56 -63.87 -1.41
CA ASP A 334 4.47 -64.28 -2.48
C ASP A 334 5.53 -63.19 -2.74
N ALA A 335 6.72 -63.35 -2.16
CA ALA A 335 7.98 -62.81 -2.69
C ALA A 335 9.17 -63.50 -1.99
N LYS A 336 9.96 -64.26 -2.75
CA LYS A 336 11.18 -64.91 -2.27
C LYS A 336 12.34 -63.92 -2.16
N GLN A 337 13.28 -64.27 -1.29
CA GLN A 337 14.65 -63.75 -1.24
C GLN A 337 15.30 -63.70 -2.63
N HIS A 338 16.13 -62.69 -2.89
CA HIS A 338 17.55 -62.94 -3.23
C HIS A 338 18.42 -61.67 -3.13
N ALA A 339 19.61 -61.88 -2.55
CA ALA A 339 20.89 -61.20 -2.76
C ALA A 339 20.99 -59.65 -2.71
N ASP A 340 21.81 -59.22 -1.76
CA ASP A 340 22.88 -58.23 -1.92
C ASP A 340 23.05 -57.60 -3.32
N ASP A 341 22.95 -56.27 -3.39
CA ASP A 341 24.08 -55.50 -3.91
C ASP A 341 24.25 -54.18 -3.16
N SER A 342 25.47 -53.67 -3.23
CA SER A 342 26.07 -52.68 -2.35
C SER A 342 26.06 -51.26 -2.95
N SER A 343 26.38 -50.27 -2.11
CA SER A 343 26.95 -48.98 -2.54
C SER A 343 26.10 -48.09 -3.47
N TYR A 344 25.14 -47.32 -2.92
CA TYR A 344 24.75 -46.02 -3.54
C TYR A 344 24.17 -44.96 -2.57
N SER A 345 24.58 -44.96 -1.29
CA SER A 345 24.04 -44.05 -0.25
C SER A 345 24.90 -42.83 0.09
N ASP A 346 26.01 -42.56 -0.62
CA ASP A 346 27.07 -41.66 -0.14
C ASP A 346 27.42 -40.47 -1.07
N ARG A 347 26.39 -39.76 -1.58
CA ARG A 347 26.56 -38.53 -2.40
C ARG A 347 25.61 -37.37 -2.05
N LEU A 348 25.20 -37.26 -0.79
CA LEU A 348 24.62 -36.03 -0.23
C LEU A 348 25.50 -35.43 0.87
N HIS A 349 26.80 -35.35 0.60
CA HIS A 349 27.71 -34.49 1.34
C HIS A 349 27.37 -33.02 1.03
N SER A 350 26.52 -32.46 1.90
CA SER A 350 26.16 -31.05 1.95
C SER A 350 27.39 -30.15 1.81
N ARG A 351 27.56 -29.54 0.62
CA ARG A 351 28.38 -28.35 0.46
C ARG A 351 27.68 -27.17 1.13
N GLY A 352 27.68 -27.20 2.46
CA GLY A 352 27.38 -26.05 3.32
C GLY A 352 28.43 -24.98 3.07
N ARG A 353 28.25 -24.23 1.99
CA ARG A 353 29.12 -23.11 1.62
C ARG A 353 28.86 -22.01 2.64
N LEU A 354 29.66 -22.03 3.71
CA LEU A 354 29.68 -21.00 4.75
C LEU A 354 29.59 -19.63 4.09
N LEU A 355 28.49 -18.92 4.37
CA LEU A 355 28.38 -17.50 4.12
C LEU A 355 29.53 -16.85 4.88
N GLN A 356 30.56 -16.39 4.15
CA GLN A 356 31.51 -15.45 4.73
C GLN A 356 30.71 -14.23 5.13
N THR A 357 30.56 -14.04 6.45
CA THR A 357 30.15 -12.77 7.04
C THR A 357 31.21 -11.74 6.66
N THR A 358 31.02 -11.07 5.52
CA THR A 358 31.74 -9.85 5.20
C THR A 358 31.40 -8.86 6.30
N VAL A 359 32.37 -8.60 7.17
CA VAL A 359 32.20 -7.66 8.28
C VAL A 359 31.85 -6.30 7.68
N ASN A 360 30.64 -5.83 7.94
CA ASN A 360 30.20 -4.47 7.61
C ASN A 360 30.97 -3.47 8.49
N SER A 361 32.23 -3.22 8.16
CA SER A 361 32.91 -2.01 8.59
C SER A 361 32.21 -0.82 7.95
N MET A 362 31.71 0.13 8.76
CA MET A 362 31.29 1.41 8.22
C MET A 362 32.43 2.02 7.37
N PRO A 363 32.12 2.76 6.29
CA PRO A 363 33.14 3.40 5.49
C PRO A 363 34.09 4.22 6.37
N PRO A 364 35.41 4.22 6.09
CA PRO A 364 36.36 4.99 6.88
C PRO A 364 35.97 6.46 6.91
N ASN A 365 36.39 7.18 7.95
CA ASN A 365 36.03 8.57 8.23
C ASN A 365 36.34 9.54 7.06
N THR A 366 37.16 9.11 6.11
CA THR A 366 37.60 9.82 4.90
C THR A 366 36.80 9.43 3.64
N PHE A 367 35.76 8.60 3.76
CA PHE A 367 34.92 8.20 2.63
C PHE A 367 34.06 9.38 2.17
N SER A 368 34.42 9.95 1.01
CA SER A 368 33.57 10.88 0.28
C SER A 368 32.89 10.12 -0.87
N PRO A 369 31.55 10.03 -0.93
CA PRO A 369 30.88 9.37 -2.03
C PRO A 369 31.11 10.14 -3.34
N ALA A 370 31.81 9.52 -4.29
CA ALA A 370 32.01 10.09 -5.62
C ALA A 370 30.67 10.36 -6.33
N ALA A 371 30.62 11.43 -7.13
CA ALA A 371 29.42 11.87 -7.83
C ALA A 371 28.87 10.75 -8.74
N PRO A 372 27.54 10.54 -8.82
CA PRO A 372 26.94 9.45 -9.59
C PRO A 372 27.37 9.40 -11.06
N SER A 373 27.56 10.56 -11.70
CA SER A 373 28.05 10.72 -13.07
C SER A 373 29.52 10.29 -13.28
N THR A 374 30.29 10.13 -12.21
CA THR A 374 31.71 9.68 -12.25
C THR A 374 31.86 8.18 -11.99
N LYS A 375 30.76 7.47 -11.71
CA LYS A 375 30.73 6.02 -11.50
C LYS A 375 30.25 5.32 -12.78
N PRO A 376 30.68 4.07 -13.05
CA PRO A 376 30.03 3.25 -14.07
C PRO A 376 28.58 2.98 -13.67
N ALA A 377 27.69 2.80 -14.66
CA ALA A 377 26.31 2.42 -14.41
C ALA A 377 26.26 1.01 -13.81
N LEU A 378 25.61 0.86 -12.65
CA LEU A 378 25.43 -0.43 -11.99
C LEU A 378 24.13 -1.07 -12.47
N LEU A 379 24.22 -2.18 -13.20
CA LEU A 379 23.05 -2.95 -13.65
C LEU A 379 22.71 -4.06 -12.65
N VAL A 380 21.49 -4.07 -12.13
CA VAL A 380 21.02 -4.96 -11.06
C VAL A 380 19.83 -5.81 -11.54
N PRO A 381 19.98 -7.15 -11.61
CA PRO A 381 18.86 -8.04 -11.97
C PRO A 381 17.88 -8.20 -10.81
N LEU A 382 16.59 -8.09 -11.12
CA LEU A 382 15.48 -8.42 -10.22
C LEU A 382 14.80 -9.73 -10.63
N VAL A 383 14.49 -10.57 -9.65
CA VAL A 383 13.64 -11.77 -9.80
C VAL A 383 12.37 -11.54 -9.00
N PHE A 384 11.22 -11.57 -9.66
CA PHE A 384 9.92 -11.39 -9.01
C PHE A 384 9.26 -12.73 -8.73
N HIS A 385 8.77 -12.89 -7.50
CA HIS A 385 8.05 -14.06 -7.01
C HIS A 385 6.62 -13.61 -6.71
N VAL A 386 5.71 -13.85 -7.64
CA VAL A 386 4.29 -13.53 -7.48
C VAL A 386 3.68 -14.72 -6.73
N MET A 387 3.43 -14.53 -5.43
CA MET A 387 2.79 -15.56 -4.63
C MET A 387 1.34 -15.74 -5.12
N LEU A 388 0.92 -17.01 -5.24
CA LEU A 388 -0.39 -17.40 -5.72
C LEU A 388 -1.18 -18.07 -4.59
N TYR A 389 -2.48 -18.29 -4.77
CA TYR A 389 -3.29 -19.07 -3.85
C TYR A 389 -4.39 -19.87 -4.56
N ASN A 390 -4.80 -21.00 -3.99
CA ASN A 390 -6.01 -21.68 -4.43
C ASN A 390 -7.24 -20.83 -4.08
N ASP A 391 -7.99 -20.43 -5.10
CA ASP A 391 -9.28 -19.77 -4.96
C ASP A 391 -10.38 -20.83 -4.87
N TYR A 392 -10.68 -21.25 -3.63
CA TYR A 392 -11.71 -22.26 -3.38
C TYR A 392 -13.13 -21.80 -3.68
N THR A 393 -13.37 -20.51 -3.88
CA THR A 393 -14.69 -19.97 -4.21
C THR A 393 -15.05 -20.26 -5.67
N ASN A 394 -14.07 -20.14 -6.58
CA ASN A 394 -14.25 -20.38 -8.02
C ASN A 394 -13.49 -21.61 -8.57
N GLY A 395 -12.71 -22.30 -7.74
CA GLY A 395 -11.88 -23.45 -8.17
C GLY A 395 -10.63 -23.06 -8.97
N GLY A 396 -10.23 -21.79 -8.92
CA GLY A 396 -9.15 -21.22 -9.71
C GLY A 396 -7.86 -20.93 -8.92
N ILE A 397 -6.96 -20.17 -9.54
CA ILE A 397 -5.72 -19.68 -8.92
C ILE A 397 -5.77 -18.17 -8.81
N GLY A 398 -5.76 -17.67 -7.58
CA GLY A 398 -5.64 -16.24 -7.27
C GLY A 398 -4.18 -15.79 -7.11
N PRO A 399 -3.90 -14.48 -7.13
CA PRO A 399 -4.84 -13.40 -7.45
C PRO A 399 -5.30 -13.49 -8.92
N ALA A 400 -6.47 -12.91 -9.23
CA ALA A 400 -6.95 -12.87 -10.61
C ALA A 400 -6.00 -12.01 -11.46
N GLN A 401 -5.88 -12.33 -12.75
CA GLN A 401 -4.95 -11.68 -13.67
C GLN A 401 -3.46 -11.80 -13.28
N HIS A 402 -3.06 -12.82 -12.51
CA HIS A 402 -1.65 -13.06 -12.16
C HIS A 402 -0.76 -13.31 -13.39
N ASP A 403 -1.33 -13.78 -14.50
CA ASP A 403 -0.70 -13.92 -15.82
C ASP A 403 -0.22 -12.56 -16.37
N GLN A 404 -0.92 -11.46 -16.05
CA GLN A 404 -0.54 -10.10 -16.46
C GLN A 404 0.59 -9.50 -15.61
N ALA A 405 1.05 -10.16 -14.55
CA ALA A 405 2.08 -9.65 -13.64
C ALA A 405 3.35 -9.13 -14.35
N PRO A 406 3.91 -9.77 -15.41
CA PRO A 406 5.05 -9.23 -16.14
C PRO A 406 4.82 -7.81 -16.65
N ALA A 407 3.68 -7.53 -17.28
CA ALA A 407 3.35 -6.21 -17.80
C ALA A 407 3.13 -5.15 -16.70
N PHE A 408 2.73 -5.55 -15.49
CA PHE A 408 2.73 -4.65 -14.32
C PHE A 408 4.14 -4.41 -13.78
N ILE A 409 4.99 -5.44 -13.78
CA ILE A 409 6.37 -5.39 -13.31
C ILE A 409 7.24 -4.53 -14.24
N ASP A 410 7.12 -4.63 -15.57
CA ASP A 410 7.89 -3.81 -16.51
C ASP A 410 7.64 -2.31 -16.29
N ARG A 411 6.38 -1.92 -16.04
CA ARG A 411 5.99 -0.55 -15.66
C ARG A 411 6.60 -0.12 -14.32
N LEU A 412 6.66 -1.03 -13.34
CA LEU A 412 7.34 -0.78 -12.05
C LEU A 412 8.85 -0.58 -12.25
N ILE A 413 9.51 -1.37 -13.10
CA ILE A 413 10.94 -1.23 -13.41
C ILE A 413 11.24 0.07 -14.15
N TRP A 414 10.42 0.45 -15.11
CA TRP A 414 10.54 1.76 -15.78
C TRP A 414 10.49 2.91 -14.77
N GLN A 415 9.49 2.90 -13.88
CA GLN A 415 9.35 3.92 -12.83
C GLN A 415 10.54 3.89 -11.85
N LEU A 416 10.99 2.70 -11.45
CA LEU A 416 12.16 2.51 -10.59
C LEU A 416 13.44 3.05 -11.24
N ASN A 417 13.63 2.86 -12.55
CA ASN A 417 14.75 3.39 -13.31
C ASN A 417 14.70 4.92 -13.45
N LEU A 418 13.52 5.52 -13.60
CA LEU A 418 13.38 6.98 -13.52
C LEU A 418 13.76 7.52 -12.14
N MET A 419 13.30 6.87 -11.07
CA MET A 419 13.60 7.27 -9.69
C MET A 419 15.06 7.05 -9.28
N SER A 420 15.70 6.00 -9.80
CA SER A 420 17.10 5.65 -9.49
C SER A 420 18.13 6.28 -10.43
N LYS A 421 17.72 6.92 -11.52
CA LYS A 421 18.59 7.69 -12.43
C LYS A 421 19.63 8.59 -11.72
N PRO A 422 19.31 9.32 -10.62
CA PRO A 422 20.30 10.11 -9.89
C PRO A 422 21.40 9.29 -9.20
N THR A 423 21.23 7.99 -8.99
CA THR A 423 22.21 7.10 -8.33
C THR A 423 23.15 6.39 -9.32
N ASN A 424 22.86 6.48 -10.62
CA ASN A 424 23.48 5.69 -11.69
C ASN A 424 23.37 4.15 -11.48
N ILE A 425 22.29 3.72 -10.84
CA ILE A 425 21.86 2.32 -10.77
C ILE A 425 20.73 2.13 -11.79
N GLN A 426 20.73 0.99 -12.48
CA GLN A 426 19.66 0.56 -13.37
C GLN A 426 19.22 -0.85 -12.97
N PHE A 427 17.93 -1.10 -13.06
CA PHE A 427 17.28 -2.36 -12.73
C PHE A 427 16.69 -2.97 -14.00
N PHE A 428 16.70 -4.30 -14.08
CA PHE A 428 16.04 -5.03 -15.15
C PHE A 428 15.34 -6.29 -14.61
N VAL A 429 14.24 -6.67 -15.26
CA VAL A 429 13.59 -7.96 -15.00
C VAL A 429 14.48 -9.06 -15.54
N LYS A 430 14.98 -9.92 -14.66
CA LYS A 430 15.64 -11.16 -15.05
C LYS A 430 14.63 -12.30 -15.22
N GLU A 431 13.62 -12.33 -14.36
CA GLU A 431 12.63 -13.42 -14.30
C GLU A 431 11.38 -12.94 -13.55
N VAL A 432 10.20 -13.37 -14.00
CA VAL A 432 8.93 -13.24 -13.26
C VAL A 432 8.36 -14.64 -13.06
N ARG A 433 8.19 -15.03 -11.80
CA ARG A 433 7.65 -16.32 -11.39
C ARG A 433 6.21 -16.13 -10.96
N ASN A 434 5.27 -16.42 -11.85
CA ASN A 434 3.82 -16.21 -11.65
C ASN A 434 2.96 -17.39 -12.12
N SER A 435 3.56 -18.55 -12.44
CA SER A 435 2.84 -19.77 -12.84
C SER A 435 2.97 -20.85 -11.76
N ALA A 436 1.84 -21.41 -11.32
CA ALA A 436 1.83 -22.52 -10.37
C ALA A 436 2.40 -23.82 -10.96
N ASP A 437 2.28 -24.04 -12.27
CA ASP A 437 2.81 -25.24 -12.94
C ASP A 437 4.34 -25.22 -13.00
N SER A 438 4.93 -24.05 -13.25
CA SER A 438 6.38 -23.87 -13.30
C SER A 438 7.02 -23.65 -11.93
N TYR A 439 6.27 -23.07 -10.99
CA TYR A 439 6.73 -22.67 -9.65
C TYR A 439 5.70 -23.07 -8.57
N PRO A 440 5.45 -24.38 -8.36
CA PRO A 440 4.41 -24.86 -7.44
C PRO A 440 4.66 -24.48 -5.97
N ASN A 441 5.90 -24.13 -5.62
CA ASN A 441 6.30 -23.58 -4.33
C ASN A 441 5.81 -22.14 -4.08
N LEU A 442 5.30 -21.43 -5.10
CA LEU A 442 4.65 -20.12 -4.95
C LEU A 442 3.13 -20.23 -4.73
N LEU A 443 2.53 -21.40 -4.95
CA LEU A 443 1.10 -21.64 -4.75
C LEU A 443 0.79 -21.96 -3.28
N LEU A 444 0.05 -21.07 -2.64
CA LEU A 444 -0.35 -21.22 -1.25
C LEU A 444 -1.72 -21.89 -1.13
N PRO A 445 -1.99 -22.60 -0.01
CA PRO A 445 -3.22 -23.39 0.10
C PRO A 445 -4.49 -22.53 0.11
N SER A 446 -4.45 -21.27 0.54
CA SER A 446 -5.65 -20.41 0.56
C SER A 446 -5.34 -18.93 0.50
N ARG A 447 -6.34 -18.13 0.12
CA ARG A 447 -6.31 -16.66 0.19
C ARG A 447 -5.89 -16.14 1.56
N SER A 448 -6.43 -16.71 2.65
CA SER A 448 -6.03 -16.35 4.02
C SER A 448 -4.54 -16.63 4.28
N SER A 449 -3.99 -17.72 3.75
CA SER A 449 -2.54 -18.01 3.85
C SER A 449 -1.71 -16.96 3.11
N TRP A 450 -2.14 -16.59 1.89
CA TRP A 450 -1.50 -15.57 1.05
C TRP A 450 -1.54 -14.16 1.68
N LEU A 451 -2.66 -13.78 2.30
CA LEU A 451 -2.79 -12.52 3.03
C LEU A 451 -1.83 -12.45 4.24
N ASN A 452 -1.55 -13.58 4.91
CA ASN A 452 -0.67 -13.63 6.07
C ASN A 452 0.82 -13.88 5.74
N THR A 453 1.13 -14.31 4.52
CA THR A 453 2.48 -14.76 4.06
C THR A 453 3.64 -13.80 4.36
N PRO A 454 3.49 -12.46 4.30
CA PRO A 454 4.59 -11.55 4.64
C PRO A 454 4.77 -11.30 6.14
N PHE A 455 3.78 -11.63 6.98
CA PHE A 455 3.63 -11.11 8.35
C PHE A 455 3.41 -12.18 9.44
N CYS A 456 3.43 -13.46 9.07
CA CYS A 456 3.20 -14.59 9.96
C CYS A 456 4.24 -14.66 11.11
N SER A 457 3.74 -14.57 12.34
CA SER A 457 4.55 -14.71 13.57
C SER A 457 4.78 -16.16 14.02
N ASN A 458 3.97 -17.09 13.54
CA ASN A 458 4.02 -18.51 13.89
C ASN A 458 4.34 -19.37 12.66
N SER A 459 5.46 -20.09 12.70
CA SER A 459 5.94 -20.97 11.63
C SER A 459 5.11 -22.25 11.42
N LEU A 460 4.06 -22.48 12.23
CA LEU A 460 3.29 -23.73 12.28
C LEU A 460 2.46 -24.02 11.02
N LEU A 461 2.23 -23.02 10.16
CA LEU A 461 1.49 -23.17 8.90
C LEU A 461 2.41 -23.35 7.67
N GLY A 462 3.73 -23.23 7.82
CA GLY A 462 4.67 -23.10 6.70
C GLY A 462 4.42 -21.83 5.86
N GLY A 463 5.11 -21.70 4.73
CA GLY A 463 4.77 -20.67 3.73
C GLY A 463 5.09 -19.21 4.08
N CYS A 464 5.93 -18.95 5.08
CA CYS A 464 6.16 -17.60 5.59
C CYS A 464 7.44 -16.95 5.03
N LEU A 465 7.37 -15.71 4.52
CA LEU A 465 8.56 -15.01 3.99
C LEU A 465 9.63 -14.68 5.06
N GLN A 466 9.26 -14.72 6.34
CA GLN A 466 10.19 -14.59 7.47
C GLN A 466 10.85 -15.93 7.87
N ASP A 467 10.35 -17.08 7.39
CA ASP A 467 11.01 -18.37 7.59
C ASP A 467 12.14 -18.55 6.58
N LEU A 468 13.37 -18.59 7.08
CA LEU A 468 14.57 -18.78 6.26
C LEU A 468 14.53 -20.10 5.47
N ASN A 469 13.91 -21.17 5.97
CA ASN A 469 13.82 -22.43 5.24
C ASN A 469 12.88 -22.30 4.03
N PHE A 470 11.73 -21.63 4.23
CA PHE A 470 10.80 -21.34 3.15
C PHE A 470 11.46 -20.41 2.12
N THR A 471 11.91 -19.23 2.55
CA THR A 471 12.47 -18.22 1.63
C THR A 471 13.72 -18.71 0.90
N SER A 472 14.62 -19.45 1.55
CA SER A 472 15.81 -20.02 0.90
C SER A 472 15.48 -21.08 -0.17
N SER A 473 14.35 -21.78 -0.05
CA SER A 473 13.86 -22.69 -1.10
C SER A 473 13.32 -21.95 -2.33
N LEU A 474 12.96 -20.66 -2.20
CA LEU A 474 12.49 -19.82 -3.30
C LEU A 474 13.65 -19.09 -4.00
N VAL A 475 14.63 -18.56 -3.25
CA VAL A 475 15.70 -17.67 -3.79
C VAL A 475 16.91 -18.42 -4.37
N SER A 476 16.68 -19.37 -5.27
CA SER A 476 17.73 -20.19 -5.91
C SER A 476 18.83 -19.39 -6.63
N ASP A 477 18.54 -18.14 -7.00
CA ASP A 477 19.44 -17.21 -7.69
C ASP A 477 20.24 -16.27 -6.77
N TRP A 478 20.00 -16.28 -5.45
CA TRP A 478 20.77 -15.49 -4.48
C TRP A 478 22.25 -15.92 -4.43
N PRO A 479 23.24 -15.00 -4.32
CA PRO A 479 23.13 -13.54 -4.20
C PRO A 479 23.26 -12.80 -5.54
N ARG A 480 22.95 -13.44 -6.68
CA ARG A 480 23.15 -12.85 -8.02
C ARG A 480 22.03 -11.93 -8.48
N SER A 481 20.90 -11.90 -7.77
CA SER A 481 19.76 -11.02 -8.05
C SER A 481 19.08 -10.58 -6.75
N ILE A 482 18.45 -9.40 -6.78
CA ILE A 482 17.52 -8.98 -5.73
C ILE A 482 16.22 -9.73 -5.97
N ASN A 483 15.73 -10.39 -4.92
CA ASN A 483 14.52 -11.20 -4.95
C ASN A 483 13.36 -10.38 -4.38
N VAL A 484 12.31 -10.18 -5.17
CA VAL A 484 11.14 -9.35 -4.83
C VAL A 484 9.90 -10.23 -4.73
N PHE A 485 9.34 -10.35 -3.53
CA PHE A 485 8.12 -11.11 -3.29
C PHE A 485 6.89 -10.21 -3.37
N VAL A 486 5.88 -10.63 -4.14
CA VAL A 486 4.59 -9.94 -4.29
C VAL A 486 3.52 -10.83 -3.68
N ALA A 487 2.96 -10.40 -2.55
CA ALA A 487 1.97 -11.14 -1.77
C ALA A 487 1.16 -10.21 -0.87
N SER A 488 0.00 -10.68 -0.44
CA SER A 488 -0.93 -9.97 0.46
C SER A 488 -1.51 -8.66 -0.12
N GLU A 489 -2.40 -8.05 0.65
CA GLU A 489 -3.07 -6.80 0.37
C GLU A 489 -2.80 -5.77 1.46
N SER A 490 -2.65 -4.52 1.07
CA SER A 490 -2.13 -3.47 1.93
C SER A 490 -2.99 -3.12 3.16
N TYR A 491 -4.26 -3.55 3.22
CA TYR A 491 -5.09 -3.38 4.42
C TYR A 491 -4.79 -4.41 5.52
N MET A 492 -4.38 -5.64 5.16
CA MET A 492 -4.01 -6.68 6.14
C MET A 492 -2.75 -6.32 6.92
N ALA A 493 -1.82 -5.66 6.23
CA ALA A 493 -0.51 -5.31 6.71
C ALA A 493 -0.48 -4.11 7.69
N SER A 494 -1.61 -3.72 8.26
CA SER A 494 -1.76 -2.44 8.99
C SER A 494 -1.22 -1.23 8.19
N GLY A 495 -1.39 -1.21 6.87
CA GLY A 495 -0.88 -0.14 6.00
C GLY A 495 0.59 -0.23 5.60
N ILE A 496 1.33 -1.29 5.99
CA ILE A 496 2.66 -1.58 5.43
C ILE A 496 2.49 -1.95 3.94
N LEU A 497 3.13 -1.19 3.05
CA LEU A 497 3.09 -1.43 1.59
C LEU A 497 4.17 -2.42 1.11
N GLY A 498 5.14 -2.74 1.97
CA GLY A 498 6.25 -3.64 1.70
C GLY A 498 7.36 -3.45 2.74
N TYR A 499 8.34 -4.35 2.73
CA TYR A 499 9.56 -4.27 3.55
C TYR A 499 10.76 -4.85 2.78
N ALA A 500 11.97 -4.62 3.28
CA ALA A 500 13.20 -5.15 2.72
C ALA A 500 14.16 -5.57 3.83
N PHE A 501 15.01 -6.56 3.55
CA PHE A 501 16.12 -6.95 4.42
C PHE A 501 17.36 -6.11 4.08
N VAL A 502 17.92 -5.43 5.09
CA VAL A 502 19.15 -4.64 4.96
C VAL A 502 20.37 -5.59 5.08
N PRO A 503 21.39 -5.49 4.19
CA PRO A 503 22.63 -6.24 4.35
C PRO A 503 23.31 -5.95 5.70
N SER A 504 23.60 -7.02 6.47
CA SER A 504 24.08 -6.99 7.86
C SER A 504 25.59 -6.80 8.01
#